data_AF-A0A067G116-F1
#
_entry.id   AF-A0A067G116-F1
#
_cell.length_a   1.000
_cell.length_b   1.000
_cell.length_c   1.000
_cell.angle_alpha   90.00
_cell.angle_beta   90.00
_cell.angle_gamma   90.00
#
_symmetry.space_group_name_H-M   'P 1'
#
loop_
_entity.id
_entity.type
_entity.pdbx_description
1 polymer ?
#
loop_
_entity_poly.entity_id
_entity_poly.type
_entity_poly.pdbx_seq_one_letter_code
_entity_poly.pdbx_strand_id
1 'polypeptide(L)'
;CVEIAKQILEVYPQSVGYIDHEGINILHVANKYSQLEIFGHAGKMEALVRRLFRKIDHHGNTILHMVGKERKDYLPEKTLVVQEELVWYDRVTDFVNHRNNVGFTAEGLFAAANYDLRVLSKEWLIHTAEGCSVIAVLIATVSFAAAYTVPGGSNERTGYPIIIHQPFFVVFTLSDVLSLTSPLAAVVTFLS
;
A
#
# COMPACT_ATOMS: atom_id res chain seq x y z
N CYS A 1 -8.67 13.96 -17.04
CA CYS A 1 -10.07 13.84 -16.54
C CYS A 1 -10.28 14.53 -15.20
N VAL A 2 -9.36 14.41 -14.23
CA VAL A 2 -9.46 15.07 -12.91
C VAL A 2 -9.64 16.59 -13.03
N GLU A 3 -8.81 17.26 -13.84
CA GLU A 3 -8.86 18.71 -14.00
C GLU A 3 -10.20 19.20 -14.57
N ILE A 4 -10.74 18.47 -15.55
CA ILE A 4 -12.05 18.77 -16.14
C ILE A 4 -13.16 18.63 -15.09
N ALA A 5 -13.11 17.57 -14.28
CA ALA A 5 -14.08 17.36 -13.21
C ALA A 5 -14.02 18.47 -12.14
N LYS A 6 -12.82 18.94 -11.79
CA LYS A 6 -12.63 20.08 -10.88
C LYS A 6 -13.21 21.36 -11.46
N GLN A 7 -12.89 21.70 -12.71
CA GLN A 7 -13.44 22.88 -13.39
C GLN A 7 -14.97 22.85 -13.47
N ILE A 8 -15.58 21.69 -13.73
CA ILE A 8 -17.05 21.54 -13.72
C ILE A 8 -17.63 21.84 -12.33
N LEU A 9 -16.99 21.36 -11.27
CA LEU A 9 -17.43 21.61 -9.89
C LEU A 9 -17.25 23.08 -9.48
N GLU A 10 -16.23 23.76 -10.01
CA GLU A 10 -16.01 25.19 -9.78
C GLU A 10 -17.05 26.05 -10.51
N VAL A 11 -17.33 25.76 -11.79
CA VAL A 11 -18.29 26.52 -12.59
C VAL A 11 -19.74 26.19 -12.22
N TYR A 12 -20.01 24.95 -11.85
CA TYR A 12 -21.35 24.44 -11.51
C TYR A 12 -21.34 23.65 -10.19
N PRO A 13 -21.22 24.30 -9.02
CA PRO A 13 -21.12 23.62 -7.72
C PRO A 13 -22.32 22.71 -7.40
N GLN A 14 -23.51 23.04 -7.91
CA GLN A 14 -24.72 22.22 -7.76
C GLN A 14 -24.58 20.82 -8.38
N SER A 15 -23.68 20.66 -9.36
CA SER A 15 -23.47 19.38 -10.06
C SER A 15 -22.95 18.28 -9.13
N VAL A 16 -22.31 18.63 -8.01
CA VAL A 16 -21.86 17.65 -7.02
C VAL A 16 -23.02 16.82 -6.45
N GLY A 17 -24.23 17.40 -6.42
CA GLY A 17 -25.43 16.75 -5.92
C GLY A 17 -26.12 15.84 -6.94
N TYR A 18 -25.65 15.81 -8.20
CA TYR A 18 -26.21 14.96 -9.23
C TYR A 18 -25.94 13.49 -8.94
N ILE A 19 -26.95 12.69 -9.26
CA ILE A 19 -26.91 11.24 -9.24
C ILE A 19 -27.31 10.73 -10.60
N ASP A 20 -26.74 9.60 -10.99
CA ASP A 20 -27.19 8.90 -12.19
C ASP A 20 -28.47 8.09 -11.92
N HIS A 21 -28.89 7.34 -12.94
CA HIS A 21 -30.07 6.48 -12.91
C HIS A 21 -29.92 5.26 -11.97
N GLU A 22 -28.72 4.95 -11.51
CA GLU A 22 -28.44 3.89 -10.53
C GLU A 22 -28.29 4.45 -9.10
N GLY A 23 -28.51 5.76 -8.92
CA GLY A 23 -28.36 6.44 -7.64
C GLY A 23 -26.89 6.69 -7.26
N ILE A 24 -25.95 6.48 -8.17
CA ILE A 24 -24.52 6.66 -7.97
C ILE A 24 -24.21 8.16 -8.00
N ASN A 25 -23.52 8.64 -6.96
CA ASN A 25 -23.05 10.02 -6.88
C ASN A 25 -21.54 10.12 -7.19
N ILE A 26 -21.05 11.35 -7.30
CA ILE A 26 -19.63 11.64 -7.59
C ILE A 26 -18.66 10.97 -6.60
N LEU A 27 -19.02 10.79 -5.33
CA LEU A 27 -18.16 10.14 -4.32
C LEU A 27 -18.04 8.63 -4.57
N HIS A 28 -19.12 7.97 -4.98
CA HIS A 28 -19.08 6.56 -5.37
C HIS A 28 -18.14 6.33 -6.55
N VAL A 29 -18.24 7.18 -7.58
CA VAL A 29 -17.38 7.10 -8.77
C VAL A 29 -15.93 7.42 -8.43
N ALA A 30 -15.68 8.51 -7.71
CA ALA A 30 -14.34 8.90 -7.31
C ALA A 30 -13.66 7.80 -6.47
N ASN A 31 -14.40 7.15 -5.57
CA ASN A 31 -13.88 6.05 -4.77
C ASN A 31 -13.64 4.77 -5.59
N LYS A 32 -14.57 4.42 -6.50
CA LYS A 32 -14.43 3.26 -7.41
C LYS A 32 -13.14 3.33 -8.24
N TYR A 33 -12.81 4.53 -8.73
CA TYR A 33 -11.64 4.76 -9.59
C TYR A 33 -10.42 5.30 -8.84
N SER A 34 -10.42 5.28 -7.50
CA SER A 34 -9.33 5.79 -6.66
C SER A 34 -8.89 7.23 -7.01
N GLN A 35 -9.83 8.06 -7.47
CA GLN A 35 -9.60 9.46 -7.82
C GLN A 35 -9.68 10.35 -6.58
N LEU A 36 -8.68 10.21 -5.70
CA LEU A 36 -8.63 10.89 -4.40
C LEU A 36 -8.75 12.41 -4.52
N GLU A 37 -8.17 13.00 -5.56
CA GLU A 37 -8.25 14.45 -5.79
C GLU A 37 -9.69 14.93 -6.03
N ILE A 38 -10.48 14.18 -6.80
CA ILE A 38 -11.89 14.52 -7.05
C ILE A 38 -12.69 14.31 -5.77
N PHE A 39 -12.42 13.21 -5.06
CA PHE A 39 -13.08 12.88 -3.80
C PHE A 39 -12.85 13.96 -2.75
N GLY A 40 -11.60 14.40 -2.58
CA GLY A 40 -11.21 15.46 -1.64
C GLY A 40 -11.76 16.82 -2.03
N HIS A 41 -11.73 17.18 -3.33
CA HIS A 41 -12.29 18.44 -3.80
C HIS A 41 -13.81 18.52 -3.59
N ALA A 42 -14.56 17.48 -3.96
CA ALA A 42 -15.99 17.38 -3.66
C ALA A 42 -16.25 17.37 -2.15
N GLY A 43 -15.45 16.63 -1.37
CA GLY A 43 -15.60 16.48 0.07
C GLY A 43 -15.45 17.76 0.90
N LYS A 44 -14.86 18.83 0.33
CA LYS A 44 -14.76 20.17 0.92
C LYS A 44 -16.06 20.98 0.80
N MET A 45 -16.98 20.58 -0.07
CA MET A 45 -18.26 21.26 -0.27
C MET A 45 -19.30 20.83 0.80
N GLU A 46 -19.01 21.16 2.06
CA GLU A 46 -19.61 20.60 3.28
C GLU A 46 -21.12 20.31 3.20
N ALA A 47 -21.97 21.33 3.06
CA ALA A 47 -23.41 21.18 3.26
C ALA A 47 -24.08 20.27 2.21
N LEU A 48 -23.67 20.42 0.96
CA LEU A 48 -24.27 19.75 -0.20
C LEU A 48 -23.72 18.33 -0.40
N VAL A 49 -22.53 18.04 0.13
CA VAL A 49 -21.88 16.73 0.07
C VAL A 49 -22.10 15.89 1.33
N ARG A 50 -22.41 16.49 2.49
CA ARG A 50 -22.74 15.75 3.73
C ARG A 50 -23.84 14.71 3.53
N ARG A 51 -24.88 15.03 2.74
CA ARG A 51 -25.97 14.10 2.40
C ARG A 51 -25.53 12.97 1.46
N LEU A 52 -24.50 13.19 0.65
CA LEU A 52 -24.01 12.23 -0.33
C LEU A 52 -23.21 11.11 0.31
N PHE A 53 -22.51 11.40 1.42
CA PHE A 53 -21.81 10.39 2.22
C PHE A 53 -22.73 9.28 2.76
N ARG A 54 -23.99 9.62 3.03
CA ARG A 54 -25.01 8.70 3.56
C ARG A 54 -25.87 8.05 2.47
N LYS A 55 -25.65 8.41 1.20
CA LYS A 55 -26.49 7.93 0.10
C LYS A 55 -26.05 6.52 -0.30
N ILE A 56 -27.05 5.70 -0.61
CA ILE A 56 -26.90 4.31 -1.02
C ILE A 56 -27.39 4.22 -2.47
N ASP A 57 -26.67 3.50 -3.33
CA ASP A 57 -27.08 3.24 -4.71
C ASP A 57 -28.29 2.27 -4.78
N HIS A 58 -28.84 2.05 -5.97
CA HIS A 58 -29.98 1.14 -6.15
C HIS A 58 -29.67 -0.33 -5.82
N HIS A 59 -28.39 -0.71 -5.74
CA HIS A 59 -27.94 -2.03 -5.34
C HIS A 59 -27.66 -2.16 -3.84
N GLY A 60 -27.92 -1.12 -3.05
CA GLY A 60 -27.64 -1.13 -1.62
C GLY A 60 -26.17 -0.83 -1.28
N ASN A 61 -25.35 -0.43 -2.24
CA ASN A 61 -23.93 -0.12 -2.01
C ASN A 61 -23.78 1.30 -1.45
N THR A 62 -22.97 1.43 -0.42
CA THR A 62 -22.44 2.71 0.05
C THR A 62 -21.16 3.04 -0.70
N ILE A 63 -20.62 4.25 -0.50
CA ILE A 63 -19.30 4.64 -1.02
C ILE A 63 -18.24 3.60 -0.68
N LEU A 64 -18.28 3.01 0.53
CA LEU A 64 -17.34 1.98 0.98
C LEU A 64 -17.38 0.71 0.12
N HIS A 65 -18.57 0.30 -0.35
CA HIS A 65 -18.73 -0.89 -1.20
C HIS A 65 -18.12 -0.70 -2.60
N MET A 66 -17.83 0.55 -2.99
CA MET A 66 -17.20 0.84 -4.27
C MET A 66 -15.69 0.60 -4.25
N VAL A 67 -15.09 0.50 -3.06
CA VAL A 67 -13.65 0.20 -2.91
C VAL A 67 -13.38 -1.17 -3.51
N GLY A 68 -12.56 -1.21 -4.57
CA GLY A 68 -12.07 -2.45 -5.17
C GLY A 68 -13.14 -3.32 -5.85
N LYS A 69 -14.27 -2.76 -6.28
CA LYS A 69 -15.16 -3.42 -7.24
C LYS A 69 -14.41 -3.63 -8.56
N GLU A 70 -14.58 -4.81 -9.16
CA GLU A 70 -13.82 -5.28 -10.34
C GLU A 70 -13.71 -4.22 -11.45
N ARG A 71 -12.47 -3.95 -11.88
CA ARG A 71 -12.14 -2.97 -12.90
C ARG A 71 -12.04 -3.67 -14.25
N LYS A 72 -13.16 -3.82 -14.97
CA LYS A 72 -13.17 -4.49 -16.29
C LYS A 72 -12.32 -3.78 -17.36
N ASP A 73 -12.11 -2.46 -17.22
CA ASP A 73 -11.46 -1.63 -18.23
C ASP A 73 -10.02 -1.19 -17.84
N TYR A 74 -9.43 -1.77 -16.79
CA TYR A 74 -8.18 -1.27 -16.23
C TYR A 74 -7.17 -2.41 -16.02
N LEU A 75 -6.14 -2.45 -16.86
CA LEU A 75 -4.97 -3.30 -16.65
C LEU A 75 -4.25 -2.77 -15.39
N PRO A 76 -4.04 -3.58 -14.33
CA PRO A 76 -3.43 -3.09 -13.10
C PRO A 76 -1.91 -2.99 -13.28
N GLU A 77 -1.46 -1.99 -14.03
CA GLU A 77 -0.10 -1.54 -13.90
C GLU A 77 -0.04 -0.67 -12.63
N LYS A 78 0.52 -1.28 -11.57
CA LYS A 78 0.88 -0.70 -10.28
C LYS A 78 -0.20 -0.51 -9.21
N THR A 79 0.16 -1.14 -8.09
CA THR A 79 0.18 -0.65 -6.71
C THR A 79 -1.09 -0.77 -5.88
N LEU A 80 -0.96 -1.66 -4.89
CA LEU A 80 -1.34 -1.52 -3.50
C LEU A 80 -1.48 -0.04 -3.05
N VAL A 81 -2.55 0.63 -3.43
CA VAL A 81 -2.96 1.88 -2.77
C VAL A 81 -3.79 1.48 -1.57
N VAL A 82 -3.09 1.14 -0.49
CA VAL A 82 -3.65 1.17 0.85
C VAL A 82 -3.92 2.64 1.17
N GLN A 83 -5.20 3.00 1.13
CA GLN A 83 -5.89 3.86 2.09
C GLN A 83 -5.08 5.00 2.75
N GLU A 84 -4.58 5.94 1.96
CA GLU A 84 -4.17 7.25 2.47
C GLU A 84 -5.11 8.33 1.93
N GLU A 85 -6.11 8.66 2.75
CA GLU A 85 -6.59 10.03 3.05
C GLU A 85 -7.82 9.93 3.99
N LEU A 86 -7.54 9.65 5.26
CA LEU A 86 -8.51 9.34 6.33
C LEU A 86 -9.17 10.57 6.98
N VAL A 87 -9.42 11.65 6.24
CA VAL A 87 -10.23 12.78 6.80
C VAL A 87 -11.73 12.47 6.74
N TRP A 88 -12.16 11.61 5.82
CA TRP A 88 -13.57 11.30 5.61
C TRP A 88 -14.01 9.97 6.22
N TYR A 89 -13.08 9.18 6.76
CA TYR A 89 -13.40 7.88 7.36
C TYR A 89 -14.41 8.02 8.49
N ASP A 90 -14.24 9.03 9.34
CA ASP A 90 -15.19 9.36 10.42
C ASP A 90 -16.60 9.71 9.90
N ARG A 91 -16.74 10.10 8.62
CA ARG A 91 -18.04 10.40 7.99
C ARG A 91 -18.74 9.18 7.40
N VAL A 92 -18.05 8.04 7.30
CA VAL A 92 -18.56 6.79 6.71
C VAL A 92 -18.51 5.59 7.67
N THR A 93 -17.96 5.77 8.87
CA THR A 93 -17.86 4.77 9.95
C THR A 93 -19.22 4.15 10.29
N ASP A 94 -20.27 4.96 10.29
CA ASP A 94 -21.66 4.53 10.53
C ASP A 94 -22.12 3.40 9.58
N PHE A 95 -21.49 3.27 8.40
CA PHE A 95 -21.88 2.34 7.34
C PHE A 95 -20.88 1.21 7.10
N VAL A 96 -19.89 1.02 7.97
CA VAL A 96 -18.90 -0.08 7.83
C VAL A 96 -19.58 -1.44 7.85
N ASN A 97 -20.58 -1.60 8.73
CA ASN A 97 -21.36 -2.83 8.86
C ASN A 97 -22.61 -2.87 7.97
N HIS A 98 -22.84 -1.83 7.16
CA HIS A 98 -23.98 -1.81 6.22
C HIS A 98 -23.83 -2.94 5.22
N ARG A 99 -24.94 -3.62 4.91
CA ARG A 99 -24.98 -4.69 3.92
C ARG A 99 -25.74 -4.25 2.68
N ASN A 100 -25.17 -4.52 1.51
CA ASN A 100 -25.84 -4.28 0.24
C ASN A 100 -27.00 -5.26 0.00
N ASN A 101 -27.70 -5.13 -1.12
CA ASN A 101 -28.86 -5.96 -1.45
C ASN A 101 -28.51 -7.46 -1.62
N VAL A 102 -27.24 -7.79 -1.77
CA VAL A 102 -26.71 -9.16 -1.85
C VAL A 102 -26.26 -9.68 -0.47
N GLY A 103 -26.32 -8.84 0.56
CA GLY A 103 -26.01 -9.21 1.94
C GLY A 103 -24.53 -9.07 2.33
N PHE A 104 -23.69 -8.49 1.47
CA PHE A 104 -22.27 -8.26 1.76
C PHE A 104 -22.05 -6.91 2.42
N THR A 105 -21.12 -6.84 3.37
CA THR A 105 -20.49 -5.58 3.80
C THR A 105 -19.49 -5.10 2.76
N ALA A 106 -19.04 -3.86 2.85
CA ALA A 106 -18.01 -3.32 1.95
C ALA A 106 -16.73 -4.18 1.95
N GLU A 107 -16.27 -4.57 3.15
CA GLU A 107 -15.11 -5.45 3.30
C GLU A 107 -15.38 -6.85 2.72
N GLY A 108 -16.55 -7.44 3.01
CA GLY A 108 -16.92 -8.74 2.48
C GLY A 108 -16.99 -8.76 0.95
N LEU A 109 -17.55 -7.69 0.36
CA LEU A 109 -17.61 -7.52 -1.09
C LEU A 109 -16.22 -7.36 -1.70
N PHE A 110 -15.35 -6.56 -1.07
CA PHE A 110 -13.96 -6.40 -1.50
C PHE A 110 -13.21 -7.73 -1.43
N ALA A 111 -13.35 -8.47 -0.33
CA ALA A 111 -12.70 -9.76 -0.13
C ALA A 111 -13.16 -10.82 -1.15
N ALA A 112 -14.45 -10.82 -1.51
CA ALA A 112 -15.00 -11.71 -2.53
C ALA A 112 -14.54 -11.30 -3.94
N ALA A 113 -14.65 -10.02 -4.29
CA ALA A 113 -14.29 -9.52 -5.63
C ALA A 113 -12.78 -9.64 -5.93
N ASN A 114 -11.93 -9.59 -4.90
CA ASN A 114 -10.48 -9.64 -5.06
C ASN A 114 -9.89 -10.97 -4.55
N TYR A 115 -10.69 -12.03 -4.44
CA TYR A 115 -10.24 -13.31 -3.90
C TYR A 115 -9.03 -13.87 -4.67
N ASP A 116 -9.16 -14.02 -5.99
CA ASP A 116 -8.11 -14.59 -6.85
C ASP A 116 -6.84 -13.74 -6.82
N LEU A 117 -6.97 -12.41 -6.92
CA LEU A 117 -5.85 -11.48 -6.83
C LEU A 117 -5.12 -11.59 -5.49
N ARG A 118 -5.84 -11.77 -4.37
CA ARG A 118 -5.24 -11.93 -3.05
C ARG A 118 -4.51 -13.27 -2.93
N VAL A 119 -5.06 -14.35 -3.48
CA VAL A 119 -4.40 -15.66 -3.50
C VAL A 119 -3.10 -15.57 -4.31
N LEU A 120 -3.16 -15.03 -5.53
CA LEU A 120 -1.99 -14.84 -6.39
C LEU A 120 -0.93 -13.94 -5.74
N SER A 121 -1.36 -12.82 -5.12
CA SER A 121 -0.44 -11.90 -4.43
C SER A 121 0.24 -12.57 -3.23
N LYS A 122 -0.51 -13.36 -2.45
CA LYS A 122 0.06 -14.13 -1.33
C LYS A 122 1.08 -15.13 -1.81
N GLU A 123 0.74 -15.90 -2.84
CA GLU A 123 1.65 -16.90 -3.39
C GLU A 123 2.92 -16.25 -3.96
N TRP A 124 2.78 -15.17 -4.73
CA TRP A 124 3.91 -14.39 -5.23
C TRP A 124 4.80 -13.84 -4.09
N LEU A 125 4.20 -13.31 -3.02
CA LEU A 125 4.94 -12.81 -1.86
C LEU A 125 5.72 -13.94 -1.16
N ILE A 126 5.11 -15.12 -0.99
CA ILE A 126 5.75 -16.29 -0.38
C ILE A 126 6.93 -16.74 -1.23
N HIS A 127 6.74 -16.99 -2.52
CA HIS A 127 7.82 -17.41 -3.43
C HIS A 127 8.96 -16.38 -3.49
N THR A 128 8.64 -15.09 -3.48
CA THR A 128 9.64 -14.01 -3.48
C THR A 128 10.40 -13.95 -2.15
N ALA A 129 9.71 -14.09 -1.02
CA ALA A 129 10.30 -14.08 0.31
C ALA A 129 11.24 -15.29 0.53
N GLU A 130 10.90 -16.46 0.02
CA GLU A 130 11.76 -17.65 0.04
C GLU A 130 13.08 -17.38 -0.71
N GLY A 131 13.00 -16.88 -1.94
CA GLY A 131 14.18 -16.52 -2.73
C GLY A 131 15.05 -15.45 -2.06
N CYS A 132 14.43 -14.38 -1.54
CA CYS A 132 15.15 -13.33 -0.82
C CYS A 132 15.80 -13.83 0.48
N SER A 133 15.16 -14.74 1.20
CA SER A 133 15.70 -15.31 2.44
C SER A 133 16.96 -16.14 2.19
N VAL A 134 16.99 -16.92 1.10
CA VAL A 134 18.20 -17.67 0.69
C VAL A 134 19.35 -16.71 0.40
N ILE A 135 19.09 -15.63 -0.36
CA ILE A 135 20.10 -14.61 -0.67
C ILE A 135 20.58 -13.90 0.60
N ALA A 136 19.67 -13.55 1.52
CA ALA A 136 19.98 -12.94 2.80
C ALA A 136 20.95 -13.79 3.64
N VAL A 137 20.68 -15.10 3.74
CA VAL A 137 21.56 -16.05 4.45
C VAL A 137 22.93 -16.15 3.77
N LEU A 138 22.99 -16.20 2.44
CA LEU A 138 24.26 -16.22 1.70
C LEU A 138 25.10 -14.96 1.95
N ILE A 139 24.48 -13.78 1.90
CA ILE A 139 25.15 -12.50 2.18
C ILE A 139 25.69 -12.49 3.62
N ALA A 140 24.86 -12.85 4.60
CA ALA A 140 25.27 -12.93 6.00
C ALA A 140 26.44 -13.91 6.21
N THR A 141 26.42 -15.05 5.53
CA THR A 141 27.49 -16.06 5.60
C THR A 141 28.81 -15.55 5.03
N VAL A 142 28.77 -14.91 3.85
CA VAL A 142 29.96 -14.34 3.19
C VAL A 142 30.54 -13.19 4.03
N SER A 143 29.70 -12.29 4.54
CA SER A 143 30.13 -11.22 5.42
C SER A 143 30.72 -11.72 6.73
N PHE A 144 30.08 -12.71 7.37
CA PHE A 144 30.64 -13.33 8.57
C PHE A 144 32.03 -13.93 8.31
N ALA A 145 32.23 -14.62 7.19
CA ALA A 145 33.55 -15.14 6.83
C ALA A 145 34.57 -14.02 6.59
N ALA A 146 34.15 -12.92 5.93
CA ALA A 146 34.98 -11.75 5.67
C ALA A 146 35.43 -11.04 6.96
N ALA A 147 34.57 -11.01 7.99
CA ALA A 147 34.89 -10.47 9.31
C ALA A 147 36.07 -11.18 10.00
N TYR A 148 36.24 -12.50 9.78
CA TYR A 148 37.37 -13.27 10.32
C TYR A 148 38.58 -13.29 9.40
N THR A 149 38.39 -13.00 8.11
CA THR A 149 39.44 -12.98 7.08
C THR A 149 39.69 -11.55 6.61
N VAL A 150 39.94 -10.66 7.58
CA VAL A 150 40.10 -9.23 7.31
C VAL A 150 41.21 -8.96 6.28
N PRO A 151 41.04 -7.96 5.39
CA PRO A 151 42.03 -7.64 4.38
C PRO A 151 43.37 -7.28 5.03
N GLY A 152 44.46 -7.79 4.49
CA GLY A 152 45.81 -7.60 5.06
C GLY A 152 46.13 -8.49 6.27
N GLY A 153 45.18 -9.31 6.74
CA GLY A 153 45.38 -10.23 7.84
C GLY A 153 45.43 -9.58 9.23
N SER A 154 45.59 -10.42 10.24
CA SER A 154 45.75 -10.02 11.64
C SER A 154 47.20 -10.18 12.10
N ASN A 155 47.61 -9.33 13.04
CA ASN A 155 48.91 -9.45 13.68
C ASN A 155 48.92 -10.68 14.60
N GLU A 156 49.83 -11.63 14.36
CA GLU A 156 49.93 -12.89 15.11
C GLU A 156 50.08 -12.71 16.63
N ARG A 157 50.62 -11.58 17.08
CA ARG A 157 50.91 -11.33 18.50
C ARG A 157 49.79 -10.60 19.23
N THR A 158 49.00 -9.77 18.54
CA THR A 158 47.96 -8.92 19.15
C THR A 158 46.55 -9.25 18.68
N GLY A 159 46.39 -9.96 17.57
CA GLY A 159 45.11 -10.25 16.93
C GLY A 159 44.51 -9.07 16.15
N TYR A 160 45.09 -7.87 16.21
CA TYR A 160 44.55 -6.70 15.52
C TYR A 160 44.80 -6.73 14.01
N PRO A 161 43.88 -6.18 13.19
CA PRO A 161 44.07 -6.02 11.75
C PRO A 161 45.34 -5.22 11.43
N ILE A 162 46.18 -5.71 10.51
CA ILE A 162 47.47 -5.07 10.17
C ILE A 162 47.27 -3.68 9.54
N ILE A 163 46.19 -3.52 8.77
CA ILE A 163 45.88 -2.29 8.03
C ILE A 163 44.84 -1.38 8.71
N ILE A 164 44.68 -1.48 10.04
CA ILE A 164 43.62 -0.80 10.79
C ILE A 164 43.54 0.74 10.57
N HIS A 165 44.66 1.39 10.26
CA HIS A 165 44.74 2.84 10.04
C HIS A 165 44.51 3.28 8.59
N GLN A 166 44.28 2.33 7.66
CA GLN A 166 44.03 2.65 6.26
C GLN A 166 42.55 2.97 6.02
N PRO A 167 42.20 4.00 5.22
CA PRO A 167 40.81 4.36 4.96
C PRO A 167 40.00 3.23 4.31
N PHE A 168 40.64 2.40 3.48
CA PHE A 168 40.02 1.21 2.89
C PHE A 168 39.51 0.20 3.93
N PHE A 169 40.20 0.06 5.07
CA PHE A 169 39.80 -0.85 6.14
C PHE A 169 38.51 -0.37 6.84
N VAL A 170 38.35 0.95 6.99
CA VAL A 170 37.13 1.53 7.59
C VAL A 170 35.93 1.33 6.66
N VAL A 171 36.08 1.57 5.35
CA VAL A 171 35.00 1.32 4.38
C VAL A 171 34.62 -0.16 4.37
N PHE A 172 35.61 -1.06 4.34
CA PHE A 172 35.38 -2.50 4.41
C PHE A 172 34.58 -2.91 5.66
N THR A 173 35.02 -2.49 6.85
CA THR A 173 34.36 -2.88 8.11
C THR A 173 32.94 -2.31 8.20
N LEU A 174 32.71 -1.07 7.76
CA LEU A 174 31.36 -0.49 7.70
C LEU A 174 30.45 -1.26 6.74
N SER A 175 30.93 -1.55 5.53
CA SER A 175 30.18 -2.32 4.54
C SER A 175 29.86 -3.73 5.03
N ASP A 176 30.81 -4.40 5.69
CA ASP A 176 30.63 -5.75 6.20
C ASP A 176 29.60 -5.79 7.35
N VAL A 177 29.66 -4.83 8.28
CA VAL A 177 28.68 -4.70 9.36
C VAL A 177 27.27 -4.42 8.82
N LEU A 178 27.14 -3.54 7.82
CA LEU A 178 25.85 -3.25 7.18
C LEU A 178 25.29 -4.50 6.45
N SER A 179 26.17 -5.20 5.74
CA SER A 179 25.86 -6.44 5.02
C SER A 179 25.46 -7.58 5.96
N LEU A 180 26.00 -7.64 7.18
CA LEU A 180 25.61 -8.63 8.19
C LEU A 180 24.29 -8.27 8.89
N THR A 181 24.13 -7.01 9.28
CA THR A 181 23.01 -6.57 10.12
C THR A 181 21.70 -6.42 9.34
N SER A 182 21.75 -5.95 8.09
CA SER A 182 20.55 -5.73 7.28
C SER A 182 19.77 -7.02 6.99
N PRO A 183 20.38 -8.12 6.52
CA PRO A 183 19.66 -9.37 6.26
C PRO A 183 19.16 -10.04 7.55
N LEU A 184 19.96 -9.98 8.63
CA LEU A 184 19.57 -10.54 9.92
C LEU A 184 18.34 -9.82 10.48
N ALA A 185 18.32 -8.48 10.42
CA ALA A 185 17.17 -7.69 10.84
C ALA A 185 15.93 -8.02 9.99
N ALA A 186 16.08 -8.13 8.66
CA ALA A 186 14.99 -8.49 7.76
C ALA A 186 14.38 -9.87 8.09
N VAL A 187 15.23 -10.88 8.32
CA VAL A 187 14.79 -12.23 8.71
C VAL A 187 14.07 -12.22 10.06
N VAL A 188 14.61 -11.52 11.06
CA VAL A 188 13.95 -11.39 12.38
C VAL A 188 12.58 -10.73 12.25
N THR A 189 12.46 -9.63 11.49
CA THR A 189 11.16 -8.98 11.26
C THR A 189 10.18 -9.83 10.47
N PHE A 190 10.65 -10.73 9.61
CA PHE A 190 9.79 -11.63 8.86
C PHE A 190 9.29 -12.82 9.69
N LEU A 191 10.08 -13.27 10.67
CA LEU A 191 9.75 -14.39 11.55
C LEU A 191 9.04 -14.01 12.85
N SER A 192 9.03 -12.72 13.22
CA SER A 192 8.36 -12.18 14.42
C SER A 192 6.89 -11.87 14.17
#